data_AF-A0A519W1X0-F1
#
_entry.id   AF-A0A519W1X0-F1
#
_cell.length_a   1.000
_cell.length_b   1.000
_cell.length_c   1.000
_cell.angle_alpha   90.00
_cell.angle_beta   90.00
_cell.angle_gamma   90.00
#
_symmetry.space_group_name_H-M   'P 1'
#
loop_
_entity.id
_entity.type
_entity.pdbx_description
1 polymer ?
#
loop_
_entity_poly.entity_id
_entity_poly.type
_entity_poly.pdbx_seq_one_letter_code
_entity_poly.pdbx_strand_id
1 'polypeptide(L)' 'MDFFSILSQLGLFICAEIIARHGGTIGADSVMGEGSTFWFEIPVSS' A
#
# COMPACT_ATOMS: atom_id res chain seq x y z
N MET A 1 20.68 7.43 1.13
CA MET A 1 19.45 7.98 0.51
C MET A 1 19.53 7.66 -0.96
N ASP A 2 19.22 6.41 -1.24
CA ASP A 2 19.57 5.69 -2.45
C ASP A 2 18.29 5.58 -3.27
N PHE A 3 18.42 5.73 -4.59
CA PHE A 3 17.32 5.81 -5.56
C PHE A 3 16.29 4.68 -5.42
N PHE A 4 16.72 3.53 -4.88
CA PHE A 4 15.88 2.38 -4.55
C PHE A 4 14.78 2.68 -3.51
N SER A 5 15.06 3.52 -2.51
CA SER A 5 14.07 3.93 -1.49
C SER A 5 12.99 4.87 -2.02
N ILE A 6 13.26 5.60 -3.12
CA ILE A 6 12.28 6.49 -3.75
C ILE A 6 11.27 5.68 -4.56
N LEU A 7 11.70 4.57 -5.18
CA LEU A 7 10.82 3.69 -5.95
C LEU A 7 9.85 2.90 -5.04
N SER A 8 10.30 2.44 -3.87
CA SER A 8 9.42 1.73 -2.92
C SER A 8 8.35 2.64 -2.32
N GLN A 9 8.72 3.88 -1.98
CA GLN A 9 7.78 4.90 -1.50
C GLN A 9 6.81 5.37 -2.59
N LEU A 10 7.31 5.57 -3.82
CA LEU A 10 6.46 5.98 -4.95
C LEU A 10 5.49 4.87 -5.37
N GLY A 11 5.95 3.61 -5.37
CA GLY A 11 5.10 2.46 -5.69
C GLY A 11 3.91 2.33 -4.75
N LEU A 12 4.13 2.45 -3.43
CA LEU A 12 3.04 2.39 -2.45
C LEU A 12 2.09 3.58 -2.57
N PHE A 13 2.61 4.78 -2.87
CA PHE A 13 1.78 5.96 -3.13
C PHE A 13 0.88 5.77 -4.35
N ILE A 14 1.42 5.22 -5.45
CA ILE A 14 0.63 4.92 -6.64
C ILE A 14 -0.45 3.88 -6.33
N CYS A 15 -0.12 2.81 -5.62
CA CYS A 15 -1.10 1.81 -5.19
C CYS A 15 -2.21 2.44 -4.34
N ALA A 16 -1.88 3.29 -3.37
CA ALA A 16 -2.85 3.97 -2.52
C ALA A 16 -3.81 4.85 -3.33
N GLU A 17 -3.31 5.60 -4.30
CA GLU A 17 -4.12 6.43 -5.21
C GLU A 17 -5.06 5.58 -6.07
N ILE A 18 -4.56 4.47 -6.62
CA ILE A 18 -5.39 3.53 -7.40
C ILE A 18 -6.49 2.95 -6.53
N ILE A 19 -6.17 2.47 -5.33
CA ILE A 19 -7.14 1.87 -4.41
C ILE A 19 -8.20 2.89 -3.96
N ALA A 20 -7.78 4.12 -3.62
CA ALA A 20 -8.70 5.20 -3.25
C ALA A 20 -9.69 5.55 -4.38
N ARG A 21 -9.23 5.57 -5.64
CA ARG A 21 -10.11 5.80 -6.81
C ARG A 21 -11.16 4.71 -7.01
N HIS A 22 -10.90 3.49 -6.52
CA HIS A 22 -11.86 2.39 -6.52
C HIS A 22 -12.72 2.35 -5.25
N GLY A 23 -12.68 3.39 -4.41
CA GLY A 23 -13.44 3.45 -3.16
C GLY A 23 -12.91 2.48 -2.09
N GLY A 24 -11.68 2.02 -2.25
CA GLY A 24 -11.04 1.07 -1.35
C GLY A 24 -10.18 1.72 -0.27
N THR A 25 -9.64 0.88 0.61
CA THR A 25 -8.71 1.23 1.69
C THR A 25 -7.43 0.40 1.56
N ILE A 26 -6.30 0.95 2.01
CA ILE A 26 -4.99 0.27 2.03
C ILE A 26 -4.35 0.44 3.41
N GLY A 27 -3.66 -0.59 3.89
CA GLY A 27 -2.97 -0.60 5.17
C GLY A 27 -1.73 -1.48 5.18
N ALA A 28 -1.01 -1.45 6.30
CA ALA A 28 0.12 -2.32 6.55
C ALA A 28 0.19 -2.67 8.04
N ASP A 29 0.30 -3.96 8.32
CA ASP A 29 0.57 -4.49 9.66
C ASP A 29 2.03 -4.92 9.73
N SER A 30 2.74 -4.47 10.76
CA SER A 30 4.18 -4.74 10.90
C SER A 30 4.47 -5.20 12.32
N VAL A 31 5.16 -6.34 12.42
CA VAL A 31 5.65 -6.87 13.69
C VAL A 31 7.17 -6.95 13.61
N MET A 32 7.83 -6.32 14.58
CA MET A 32 9.29 -6.25 14.62
C MET A 32 9.89 -7.66 14.67
N GLY A 33 10.76 -7.97 13.71
CA GLY A 33 11.40 -9.28 13.61
C GLY A 33 10.59 -10.34 12.85
N GLU A 34 9.33 -10.09 12.52
CA GLU A 34 8.45 -11.02 11.78
C GLU A 34 8.13 -10.54 10.35
N GLY A 35 8.32 -9.24 10.09
CA GLY A 35 8.14 -8.65 8.77
C GLY A 35 6.93 -7.72 8.70
N SER A 36 6.38 -7.55 7.50
CA SER A 36 5.23 -6.65 7.28
C SER A 36 4.27 -7.23 6.26
N THR A 37 2.98 -7.09 6.54
CA THR A 37 1.87 -7.50 5.68
C THR A 37 1.17 -6.25 5.16
N PHE A 38 1.21 -6.04 3.85
CA PHE A 38 0.46 -4.98 3.18
C PHE A 38 -0.86 -5.55 2.68
N TRP A 39 -1.96 -4.83 2.88
CA TRP A 39 -3.29 -5.27 2.50
C TRP A 39 -4.11 -4.12 1.93
N PHE A 40 -5.16 -4.47 1.19
CA PHE A 40 -6.13 -3.52 0.67
C PHE A 40 -7.51 -4.15 0.60
N GLU A 41 -8.54 -3.32 0.69
CA GLU A 41 -9.95 -3.71 0.56
C GLU A 41 -10.59 -2.85 -0.51
N ILE A 42 -11.41 -3.44 -1.38
CA ILE A 42 -12.16 -2.74 -2.43
C ILE A 42 -13.61 -3.26 -2.41
N PRO A 43 -14.63 -2.39 -2.49
CA PRO A 43 -16.02 -2.81 -2.61
C PRO A 43 -16.25 -3.68 -3.85
N VAL A 44 -16.94 -4.82 -3.68
CA VAL A 44 -17.15 -5.80 -4.77
C VAL A 44 -18.31 -5.40 -5.71
N SER A 45 -19.15 -4.45 -5.30
CA SER A 45 -20.24 -3.88 -6.10
C SER A 45 -20.70 -2.53 -5.53
N SER A 46 -21.03 -1.59 -6.40
CA SER A 46 -21.62 -0.27 -6.09
C SER A 46 -23.12 -0.34 -5.78
#